data_AF-A0A519UHJ5-F1
#
_entry.id   AF-A0A519UHJ5-F1
#
_cell.length_a   1.000
_cell.length_b   1.000
_cell.length_c   1.000
_cell.angle_alpha   90.00
_cell.angle_beta   90.00
_cell.angle_gamma   90.00
#
_symmetry.space_group_name_H-M   'P 1'
#
loop_
_entity.id
_entity.type
_entity.pdbx_description
1 polymer ?
#
loop_
_entity_poly.entity_id
_entity_poly.type
_entity_poly.pdbx_seq_one_letter_code
_entity_poly.pdbx_strand_id
1 'polypeptide(L)'
;EASPEQLVLRVDANGAFRPAEALGKLEELARFGVHSIEQPIAAGQWAALADVCRRSPIPVALDEELIGLTDPARQAELLAAVQPAYVVLKPTLLGGHAATRRWIALAKTHNLGWWITSALESNVGLNAVAQLTGEYDVAGFAQGLGTGQLYHNNVAAPLRIAHGALHYDPAGRWGQLAPEEPT
;
A
#
# COMPACT_ATOMS: atom_id res chain seq x y z
N GLU A 1 -5.24 -8.94 26.07
CA GLU A 1 -4.44 -8.13 25.11
C GLU A 1 -4.15 -9.02 23.90
N ALA A 2 -4.18 -8.48 22.68
CA ALA A 2 -3.85 -9.25 21.47
C ALA A 2 -2.33 -9.24 21.29
N SER A 3 -1.72 -10.41 21.10
CA SER A 3 -0.28 -10.52 20.87
C SER A 3 0.11 -10.18 19.42
N PRO A 4 1.38 -9.89 19.11
CA PRO A 4 1.85 -9.67 17.73
C PRO A 4 1.58 -10.85 16.78
N GLU A 5 1.46 -12.07 17.31
CA GLU A 5 1.09 -13.26 16.52
C GLU A 5 -0.41 -13.30 16.18
N GLN A 6 -1.23 -12.53 16.89
CA GLN A 6 -2.69 -12.44 16.69
C GLN A 6 -3.09 -11.18 15.92
N LEU A 7 -2.31 -10.10 16.04
CA LEU A 7 -2.59 -8.80 15.44
C LEU A 7 -1.31 -8.13 14.97
N VAL A 8 -1.27 -7.78 13.68
CA VAL A 8 -0.18 -7.00 13.08
C VAL A 8 -0.57 -5.53 13.03
N LEU A 9 0.22 -4.67 13.65
CA LEU A 9 0.04 -3.22 13.60
C LEU A 9 0.98 -2.60 12.57
N ARG A 10 0.43 -1.85 11.62
CA ARG A 10 1.18 -0.98 10.70
C ARG A 10 0.69 0.44 10.92
N VAL A 11 1.59 1.41 10.80
CA VAL A 11 1.27 2.83 10.95
C VAL A 11 1.61 3.58 9.68
N ASP A 12 0.88 4.65 9.40
CA ASP A 12 1.10 5.53 8.26
C ASP A 12 1.27 6.96 8.77
N ALA A 13 2.35 7.61 8.33
CA ALA A 13 2.66 8.98 8.68
C ALA A 13 2.30 9.97 7.58
N ASN A 14 1.98 9.52 6.35
CA ASN A 14 1.67 10.36 5.19
C ASN A 14 2.65 11.51 4.98
N GLY A 15 3.94 11.25 5.21
CA GLY A 15 5.02 12.21 5.10
C GLY A 15 5.06 13.30 6.17
N ALA A 16 4.31 13.16 7.27
CA ALA A 16 4.13 14.21 8.25
C ALA A 16 5.36 14.53 9.12
N PHE A 17 6.34 13.62 9.23
CA PHE A 17 7.49 13.87 10.09
C PHE A 17 8.51 14.76 9.37
N ARG A 18 9.12 15.68 10.12
CA ARG A 18 10.33 16.36 9.66
C ARG A 18 11.49 15.38 9.73
N PRO A 19 12.45 15.40 8.78
CA PRO A 19 13.60 14.49 8.80
C PRO A 19 14.37 14.47 10.12
N ALA A 20 14.55 15.64 10.74
CA ALA A 20 15.26 15.79 12.00
C ALA A 20 14.54 15.15 13.21
N GLU A 21 13.23 14.91 13.12
CA GLU A 21 12.42 14.35 14.21
C GLU A 21 11.99 12.91 13.96
N ALA A 22 12.10 12.43 12.71
CA ALA A 22 11.60 11.14 12.29
C ALA A 22 12.14 10.01 13.18
N LEU A 23 13.45 9.95 13.41
CA LEU A 23 14.06 8.86 14.17
C LEU A 23 13.59 8.80 15.63
N GLY A 24 13.47 9.94 16.31
CA GLY A 24 12.97 9.97 17.70
C GLY A 24 11.52 9.45 17.79
N LYS A 25 10.66 9.81 16.83
CA LYS A 25 9.29 9.28 16.76
C LYS A 25 9.26 7.78 16.47
N LEU A 26 10.17 7.30 15.62
CA LEU A 26 10.28 5.88 15.28
C LEU A 26 10.77 5.05 16.47
N GLU A 27 11.69 5.58 17.28
CA GLU A 27 12.12 4.96 18.54
C GLU A 27 10.95 4.82 19.54
N GLU A 28 10.10 5.84 19.66
CA GLU A 28 8.89 5.78 20.49
C GLU A 28 7.88 4.74 19.96
N LEU A 29 7.63 4.73 18.65
CA LEU A 29 6.70 3.80 18.01
C LEU A 29 7.18 2.35 18.09
N ALA A 30 8.50 2.11 18.09
CA ALA A 30 9.07 0.76 18.14
C ALA A 30 8.69 0.02 19.43
N ARG A 31 8.39 0.76 20.51
CA ARG A 31 7.97 0.22 21.81
C ARG A 31 6.63 -0.52 21.75
N PHE A 32 5.84 -0.29 20.70
CA PHE A 32 4.54 -0.93 20.49
C PHE A 32 4.59 -2.14 19.56
N GLY A 33 5.78 -2.57 19.12
CA GLY A 33 5.91 -3.74 18.24
C GLY A 33 5.25 -3.55 16.87
N VAL A 34 5.23 -2.32 16.35
CA VAL A 34 4.70 -2.04 15.01
C VAL A 34 5.55 -2.75 13.96
N HIS A 35 4.88 -3.38 12.99
CA HIS A 35 5.51 -4.12 11.90
C HIS A 35 6.24 -3.18 10.92
N SER A 36 5.61 -2.07 10.56
CA SER A 36 6.17 -1.13 9.59
C SER A 36 5.55 0.26 9.72
N ILE A 37 6.27 1.27 9.23
CA ILE A 37 5.78 2.62 9.03
C ILE A 37 5.74 2.99 7.54
N GLU A 38 4.59 3.47 7.08
CA GLU A 38 4.39 4.02 5.73
C GLU A 38 4.79 5.50 5.70
N GLN A 39 5.62 5.84 4.71
CA GLN A 39 6.09 7.18 4.35
C GLN A 39 6.31 8.13 5.55
N PRO A 40 7.38 7.95 6.37
CA PRO A 40 7.59 8.76 7.57
C PRO A 40 7.78 10.26 7.26
N ILE A 41 8.46 10.60 6.16
CA ILE A 41 8.77 11.99 5.76
C ILE A 41 8.22 12.29 4.36
N ALA A 42 7.98 13.57 4.08
CA ALA A 42 7.44 14.02 2.79
C ALA A 42 8.30 13.55 1.60
N ALA A 43 7.63 13.17 0.51
CA ALA A 43 8.26 12.65 -0.71
C ALA A 43 9.23 13.65 -1.37
N GLY A 44 10.14 13.14 -2.20
CA GLY A 44 11.13 13.95 -2.93
C GLY A 44 12.41 14.25 -2.15
N GLN A 45 12.56 13.68 -0.95
CA GLN A 45 13.72 13.90 -0.06
C GLN A 45 14.58 12.63 0.06
N TRP A 46 15.01 12.05 -1.06
CA TRP A 46 15.61 10.71 -1.10
C TRP A 46 16.80 10.52 -0.17
N ALA A 47 17.69 11.51 -0.07
CA ALA A 47 18.85 11.42 0.82
C ALA A 47 18.44 11.36 2.31
N ALA A 48 17.45 12.17 2.71
CA ALA A 48 16.92 12.16 4.06
C ALA A 48 16.14 10.86 4.34
N LEU A 49 15.33 10.41 3.38
CA LEU A 49 14.57 9.17 3.52
C LEU A 49 15.48 7.95 3.59
N ALA A 50 16.60 7.94 2.85
CA ALA A 50 17.63 6.92 2.94
C ALA A 50 18.30 6.90 4.33
N ASP A 51 18.57 8.07 4.94
CA ASP A 51 19.08 8.11 6.33
C ASP A 51 18.06 7.52 7.32
N VAL A 52 16.77 7.87 7.15
CA VAL A 52 15.69 7.31 7.96
C VAL A 52 15.60 5.80 7.79
N CYS A 53 15.58 5.27 6.56
CA CYS A 53 15.51 3.82 6.32
C CYS A 53 16.68 3.07 6.94
N ARG A 54 17.90 3.64 6.88
CA ARG A 54 19.12 3.02 7.39
C ARG A 54 19.18 2.96 8.92
N ARG A 55 18.57 3.93 9.60
CA ARG A 55 18.68 4.13 11.06
C ARG A 55 17.41 3.76 11.82
N SER A 56 16.28 3.64 11.13
CA SER A 56 14.99 3.38 11.75
C SER A 56 14.99 2.02 12.46
N PRO A 57 14.49 1.94 13.72
CA PRO A 57 14.24 0.66 14.38
C PRO A 57 13.01 -0.06 13.82
N ILE A 58 12.19 0.61 13.01
CA ILE A 58 10.98 0.07 12.38
C ILE A 58 11.19 -0.02 10.86
N PRO A 59 10.85 -1.13 10.21
CA PRO A 59 10.85 -1.22 8.75
C PRO A 59 10.04 -0.10 8.07
N VAL A 60 10.68 0.63 7.15
CA VAL A 60 10.05 1.73 6.40
C VAL A 60 9.45 1.20 5.09
N ALA A 61 8.23 1.65 4.78
CA ALA A 61 7.53 1.40 3.53
C ALA A 61 7.35 2.70 2.74
N LEU A 62 7.60 2.65 1.42
CA LEU A 62 7.38 3.81 0.54
C LEU A 62 5.98 3.79 -0.04
N ASP A 63 5.29 4.94 -0.03
CA ASP A 63 4.01 5.13 -0.69
C ASP A 63 4.02 6.37 -1.61
N GLU A 64 3.92 7.58 -1.05
CA GLU A 64 3.87 8.82 -1.83
C GLU A 64 5.13 9.03 -2.69
N GLU A 65 6.28 8.45 -2.30
CA GLU A 65 7.52 8.48 -3.06
C GLU A 65 7.42 7.78 -4.44
N LEU A 66 6.46 6.87 -4.61
CA LEU A 66 6.25 6.12 -5.86
C LEU A 66 5.33 6.86 -6.84
N ILE A 67 4.53 7.81 -6.35
CA ILE A 67 3.47 8.46 -7.12
C ILE A 67 4.07 9.43 -8.14
N GLY A 68 3.62 9.33 -9.38
CA GLY A 68 4.11 10.18 -10.49
C GLY A 68 5.49 9.78 -11.03
N LEU A 69 6.18 8.81 -10.41
CA LEU A 69 7.47 8.32 -10.88
C LEU A 69 7.28 7.24 -11.96
N THR A 70 7.24 7.66 -13.22
CA THR A 70 6.90 6.77 -14.36
C THR A 70 8.10 6.28 -15.16
N ASP A 71 9.26 6.94 -15.06
CA ASP A 71 10.50 6.53 -15.73
C ASP A 71 11.13 5.31 -15.03
N PRO A 72 11.25 4.14 -15.69
CA PRO A 72 11.82 2.93 -15.10
C PRO A 72 13.24 3.10 -14.55
N ALA A 73 14.08 3.94 -15.18
CA ALA A 73 15.44 4.18 -14.71
C ALA A 73 15.42 4.93 -13.37
N ARG A 74 14.54 5.93 -13.25
CA ARG A 74 14.34 6.69 -12.01
C ARG A 74 13.69 5.85 -10.90
N GLN A 75 12.80 4.92 -11.24
CA GLN A 75 12.22 3.97 -10.29
C GLN A 75 13.32 3.09 -9.67
N ALA A 76 14.22 2.54 -10.50
CA ALA A 76 15.34 1.74 -10.04
C ALA A 76 16.33 2.57 -9.19
N GLU A 77 16.62 3.79 -9.62
CA GLU A 77 17.47 4.74 -8.88
C GLU A 77 16.89 5.02 -7.47
N LEU A 78 15.58 5.26 -7.37
CA LEU A 78 14.90 5.47 -6.10
C LEU A 78 15.14 4.29 -5.14
N LEU A 79 14.82 3.06 -5.56
CA LEU A 79 14.92 1.89 -4.69
C LEU A 79 16.39 1.58 -4.32
N ALA A 80 17.32 1.82 -5.25
CA ALA A 80 18.76 1.68 -4.97
C ALA A 80 19.28 2.70 -3.95
N ALA A 81 18.80 3.95 -4.02
CA ALA A 81 19.25 5.04 -3.17
C ALA A 81 18.62 4.99 -1.77
N VAL A 82 17.32 4.75 -1.69
CA VAL A 82 16.55 4.81 -0.44
C VAL A 82 16.65 3.50 0.35
N GLN A 83 16.67 2.35 -0.34
CA GLN A 83 16.71 1.01 0.27
C GLN A 83 15.67 0.84 1.41
N PRO A 84 14.37 1.05 1.12
CA PRO A 84 13.31 0.83 2.11
C PRO A 84 13.19 -0.66 2.42
N ALA A 85 12.41 -1.02 3.45
CA ALA A 85 12.06 -2.43 3.67
C ALA A 85 10.92 -2.89 2.76
N TYR A 86 9.99 -1.98 2.45
CA TYR A 86 8.79 -2.26 1.68
C TYR A 86 8.43 -1.16 0.67
N VAL A 87 7.59 -1.52 -0.30
CA VAL A 87 6.85 -0.57 -1.15
C VAL A 87 5.35 -0.83 -1.08
N VAL A 88 4.56 0.23 -0.97
CA VAL A 88 3.10 0.23 -0.92
C VAL A 88 2.57 0.55 -2.30
N LEU A 89 1.83 -0.38 -2.89
CA LEU A 89 1.43 -0.28 -4.28
C LEU A 89 -0.04 0.11 -4.37
N LYS A 90 -0.31 1.33 -4.81
CA LYS A 90 -1.65 1.87 -5.10
C LYS A 90 -1.86 1.92 -6.61
N PRO A 91 -2.41 0.88 -7.29
CA PRO A 91 -2.43 0.82 -8.75
C PRO A 91 -3.03 2.06 -9.41
N THR A 92 -4.08 2.63 -8.82
CA THR A 92 -4.73 3.86 -9.29
C THR A 92 -3.77 5.05 -9.35
N LEU A 93 -2.85 5.17 -8.39
CA LEU A 93 -1.90 6.29 -8.31
C LEU A 93 -0.58 6.02 -9.06
N LEU A 94 -0.28 4.76 -9.35
CA LEU A 94 0.95 4.33 -10.05
C LEU A 94 0.81 4.32 -11.57
N GLY A 95 -0.41 4.49 -12.11
CA GLY A 95 -0.67 4.38 -13.55
C GLY A 95 -1.17 3.00 -14.01
N GLY A 96 -1.86 2.27 -13.11
CA GLY A 96 -2.59 1.05 -13.39
C GLY A 96 -1.80 -0.25 -13.22
N HIS A 97 -2.38 -1.35 -13.70
CA HIS A 97 -1.86 -2.70 -13.47
C HIS A 97 -0.46 -2.89 -14.06
N ALA A 98 -0.21 -2.44 -15.30
CA ALA A 98 1.09 -2.60 -15.94
C ALA A 98 2.21 -1.89 -15.17
N ALA A 99 1.96 -0.68 -14.67
CA ALA A 99 2.91 0.05 -13.83
C ALA A 99 3.14 -0.65 -12.49
N THR A 100 2.07 -1.14 -11.86
CA THR A 100 2.14 -1.90 -10.61
C THR A 100 3.01 -3.16 -10.76
N ARG A 101 2.84 -3.91 -11.84
CA ARG A 101 3.68 -5.10 -12.12
C ARG A 101 5.15 -4.77 -12.26
N ARG A 102 5.48 -3.63 -12.88
CA ARG A 102 6.87 -3.16 -12.98
C ARG A 102 7.45 -2.86 -11.60
N TRP A 103 6.69 -2.17 -10.76
CA TRP A 103 7.09 -1.94 -9.36
C TRP A 103 7.29 -3.24 -8.58
N ILE A 104 6.40 -4.23 -8.72
CA ILE A 104 6.57 -5.55 -8.10
C ILE A 104 7.84 -6.24 -8.59
N ALA A 105 8.10 -6.22 -9.90
CA ALA A 105 9.32 -6.81 -10.46
C ALA A 105 10.58 -6.14 -9.90
N LEU A 106 10.58 -4.81 -9.82
CA LEU A 106 11.68 -4.04 -9.28
C LEU A 106 11.88 -4.29 -7.77
N ALA A 107 10.80 -4.33 -6.99
CA ALA A 107 10.85 -4.69 -5.57
C ALA A 107 11.48 -6.08 -5.38
N LYS A 108 11.10 -7.07 -6.19
CA LYS A 108 11.72 -8.40 -6.17
C LYS A 108 13.21 -8.37 -6.50
N THR A 109 13.62 -7.63 -7.53
CA THR A 109 15.04 -7.48 -7.90
C THR A 109 15.86 -6.86 -6.77
N HIS A 110 15.28 -5.96 -5.98
CA HIS A 110 15.91 -5.33 -4.83
C HIS A 110 15.70 -6.09 -3.50
N ASN A 111 15.06 -7.26 -3.52
CA ASN A 111 14.70 -8.06 -2.34
C ASN A 111 13.83 -7.28 -1.31
N LEU A 112 12.95 -6.43 -1.81
CA LEU A 112 12.03 -5.63 -1.00
C LEU A 112 10.69 -6.34 -0.86
N GLY A 113 10.09 -6.23 0.32
CA GLY A 113 8.69 -6.62 0.49
C GLY A 113 7.75 -5.63 -0.21
N TRP A 114 6.53 -6.04 -0.47
CA TRP A 114 5.52 -5.16 -1.06
C TRP A 114 4.12 -5.63 -0.70
N TRP A 115 3.15 -4.71 -0.75
CA TRP A 115 1.74 -5.05 -0.74
C TRP A 115 0.97 -4.12 -1.65
N ILE A 116 -0.18 -4.60 -2.11
CA ILE A 116 -1.13 -3.82 -2.88
C ILE A 116 -2.17 -3.27 -1.90
N THR A 117 -2.52 -2.00 -2.07
CA THR A 117 -3.56 -1.32 -1.30
C THR A 117 -4.47 -0.54 -2.23
N SER A 118 -5.70 -0.37 -1.78
CA SER A 118 -6.70 0.49 -2.42
C SER A 118 -6.38 1.96 -2.14
N ALA A 119 -6.60 2.81 -3.13
CA ALA A 119 -6.60 4.26 -2.98
C ALA A 119 -8.02 4.82 -2.79
N LEU A 120 -8.88 4.06 -2.07
CA LEU A 120 -10.30 4.35 -1.91
C LEU A 120 -11.06 4.35 -3.25
N GLU A 121 -10.88 3.30 -4.05
CA GLU A 121 -11.67 3.11 -5.26
C GLU A 121 -13.13 2.74 -4.93
N SER A 122 -14.05 3.07 -5.86
CA SER A 122 -15.36 2.42 -5.90
C SER A 122 -15.20 0.90 -6.14
N ASN A 123 -16.27 0.14 -6.01
CA ASN A 123 -16.23 -1.31 -6.16
C ASN A 123 -15.76 -1.78 -7.56
N VAL A 124 -15.91 -0.94 -8.59
CA VAL A 124 -15.34 -1.21 -9.92
C VAL A 124 -13.81 -1.23 -9.87
N GLY A 125 -13.21 -0.17 -9.33
CA GLY A 125 -11.75 -0.07 -9.21
C GLY A 125 -11.20 -1.04 -8.18
N LEU A 126 -11.88 -1.21 -7.04
CA LEU A 126 -11.48 -2.18 -6.01
C LEU A 126 -11.46 -3.60 -6.56
N ASN A 127 -12.45 -3.97 -7.40
CA ASN A 127 -12.42 -5.27 -8.06
C ASN A 127 -11.22 -5.41 -9.00
N ALA A 128 -10.88 -4.39 -9.79
CA ALA A 128 -9.71 -4.44 -10.66
C ALA A 128 -8.42 -4.65 -9.84
N VAL A 129 -8.26 -3.91 -8.73
CA VAL A 129 -7.11 -4.06 -7.81
C VAL A 129 -7.11 -5.44 -7.14
N ALA A 130 -8.26 -5.96 -6.72
CA ALA A 130 -8.38 -7.28 -6.12
C ALA A 130 -8.00 -8.40 -7.09
N GLN A 131 -8.43 -8.31 -8.35
CA GLN A 131 -8.06 -9.26 -9.40
C GLN A 131 -6.54 -9.24 -9.65
N LEU A 132 -5.94 -8.04 -9.79
CA LEU A 132 -4.48 -7.91 -9.90
C LEU A 132 -3.75 -8.55 -8.72
N THR A 133 -4.26 -8.33 -7.50
CA THR A 133 -3.68 -8.89 -6.27
C THR A 133 -3.76 -10.42 -6.26
N GLY A 134 -4.86 -10.99 -6.74
CA GLY A 134 -5.09 -12.44 -6.81
C GLY A 134 -4.17 -13.19 -7.78
N GLU A 135 -3.40 -12.49 -8.60
CA GLU A 135 -2.39 -13.10 -9.47
C GLU A 135 -1.08 -13.45 -8.76
N TYR A 136 -0.93 -13.04 -7.50
CA TYR A 136 0.28 -13.22 -6.72
C TYR A 136 0.01 -14.07 -5.48
N ASP A 137 1.01 -14.86 -5.08
CA ASP A 137 1.00 -15.51 -3.77
C ASP A 137 1.27 -14.47 -2.69
N VAL A 138 0.19 -13.96 -2.11
CA VAL A 138 0.18 -13.00 -1.02
C VAL A 138 -0.25 -13.64 0.30
N ALA A 139 -0.29 -14.98 0.36
CA ALA A 139 -0.72 -15.71 1.54
C ALA A 139 0.15 -15.35 2.75
N GLY A 140 -0.48 -15.07 3.89
CA GLY A 140 0.22 -14.70 5.12
C GLY A 140 0.72 -13.25 5.19
N PHE A 141 0.51 -12.43 4.15
CA PHE A 141 0.85 -11.00 4.18
C PHE A 141 -0.38 -10.14 3.88
N ALA A 142 -0.84 -9.38 4.87
CA ALA A 142 -2.05 -8.56 4.75
C ALA A 142 -1.91 -7.48 3.66
N GLN A 143 -2.96 -7.37 2.83
CA GLN A 143 -3.14 -6.39 1.76
C GLN A 143 -4.14 -5.31 2.19
N GLY A 144 -4.11 -4.13 1.58
CA GLY A 144 -4.96 -2.99 1.96
C GLY A 144 -6.24 -2.84 1.13
N LEU A 145 -7.04 -3.91 0.99
CA LEU A 145 -8.20 -3.94 0.08
C LEU A 145 -9.58 -3.84 0.77
N GLY A 146 -9.60 -3.53 2.07
CA GLY A 146 -10.82 -3.50 2.89
C GLY A 146 -11.68 -2.24 2.78
N THR A 147 -11.49 -1.41 1.75
CA THR A 147 -12.01 -0.04 1.67
C THR A 147 -13.43 0.07 1.10
N GLY A 148 -13.91 -0.93 0.35
CA GLY A 148 -15.18 -0.85 -0.37
C GLY A 148 -16.42 -0.61 0.51
N GLN A 149 -16.37 -1.05 1.77
CA GLN A 149 -17.44 -0.87 2.76
C GLN A 149 -17.53 0.54 3.35
N LEU A 150 -16.56 1.42 3.06
CA LEU A 150 -16.60 2.83 3.50
C LEU A 150 -17.64 3.65 2.73
N TYR A 151 -18.05 3.19 1.55
CA TYR A 151 -19.03 3.87 0.69
C TYR A 151 -20.44 3.36 0.93
N HIS A 152 -21.39 4.27 1.15
CA HIS A 152 -22.83 3.96 1.23
C HIS A 152 -23.53 4.00 -0.14
N ASN A 153 -22.88 4.57 -1.15
CA ASN A 153 -23.40 4.83 -2.50
C ASN A 153 -22.55 4.13 -3.57
N ASN A 154 -22.19 2.87 -3.32
CA ASN A 154 -21.32 2.09 -4.20
C ASN A 154 -22.13 1.10 -5.07
N VAL A 155 -21.67 0.83 -6.28
CA VAL A 155 -22.26 -0.27 -7.08
C VAL A 155 -21.93 -1.60 -6.42
N ALA A 156 -22.90 -2.50 -6.27
CA ALA A 156 -22.63 -3.82 -5.72
C ALA A 156 -21.61 -4.55 -6.61
N ALA A 157 -20.58 -5.13 -6.00
CA ALA A 157 -19.62 -6.01 -6.67
C ALA A 157 -19.69 -7.42 -6.08
N PRO A 158 -19.28 -8.45 -6.84
CA PRO A 158 -19.09 -9.81 -6.34
C PRO A 158 -17.84 -9.94 -5.45
N LEU A 159 -17.63 -8.97 -4.55
CA LEU A 159 -16.55 -8.94 -3.58
C LEU A 159 -17.13 -9.13 -2.17
N ARG A 160 -16.52 -10.03 -1.39
CA ARG A 160 -16.96 -10.32 -0.02
C ARG A 160 -15.78 -10.36 0.93
N ILE A 161 -15.87 -9.64 2.04
CA ILE A 161 -14.90 -9.75 3.13
C ILE A 161 -15.36 -10.85 4.08
N ALA A 162 -14.49 -11.82 4.34
CA ALA A 162 -14.72 -12.89 5.30
C ALA A 162 -13.41 -13.34 5.93
N HIS A 163 -13.39 -13.46 7.26
CA HIS A 163 -12.22 -13.89 8.04
C HIS A 163 -10.95 -13.10 7.74
N GLY A 164 -11.06 -11.77 7.59
CA GLY A 164 -9.93 -10.89 7.32
C GLY A 164 -9.38 -10.94 5.89
N ALA A 165 -10.04 -11.66 4.98
CA ALA A 165 -9.68 -11.75 3.57
C ALA A 165 -10.79 -11.21 2.66
N LEU A 166 -10.40 -10.64 1.53
CA LEU A 166 -11.29 -10.25 0.45
C LEU A 166 -11.40 -11.41 -0.55
N HIS A 167 -12.63 -11.81 -0.87
CA HIS A 167 -12.95 -12.90 -1.79
C HIS A 167 -13.69 -12.36 -3.00
N TYR A 168 -13.37 -12.87 -4.17
CA TYR A 168 -14.17 -12.67 -5.38
C TYR A 168 -15.08 -13.89 -5.60
N ASP A 169 -16.37 -13.67 -5.85
CA ASP A 169 -17.33 -14.71 -6.17
C ASP A 169 -17.59 -14.78 -7.69
N PRO A 170 -17.08 -15.80 -8.41
CA PRO A 170 -17.30 -15.94 -9.84
C PRO A 170 -18.77 -16.12 -10.25
N ALA A 171 -19.64 -16.55 -9.33
CA ALA A 171 -21.08 -16.68 -9.56
C ALA A 171 -21.86 -15.42 -9.10
N GLY A 172 -21.19 -14.47 -8.45
CA GLY A 172 -21.77 -13.23 -7.98
C GLY A 172 -22.17 -12.31 -9.13
N ARG A 173 -23.13 -11.42 -8.87
CA ARG A 173 -23.63 -10.45 -9.86
C ARG A 173 -23.25 -9.03 -9.46
N TRP A 174 -22.90 -8.23 -10.47
CA TRP A 174 -22.75 -6.79 -10.31
C TRP A 174 -24.12 -6.13 -10.12
N GLY A 175 -24.15 -5.10 -9.28
CA GLY A 175 -25.29 -4.19 -9.19
C GLY A 175 -25.42 -3.34 -10.46
N GLN A 176 -26.59 -2.76 -10.66
CA GLN A 176 -26.77 -1.75 -11.69
C GLN A 176 -26.09 -0.45 -11.26
N LEU A 177 -25.45 0.24 -12.21
CA LEU A 177 -25.03 1.61 -11.99
C LEU A 177 -26.30 2.46 -11.85
N ALA A 178 -26.34 3.33 -10.84
CA ALA A 178 -27.43 4.27 -10.70
C ALA A 178 -27.49 5.14 -11.98
N PRO A 179 -28.69 5.41 -12.52
CA PRO A 179 -28.82 6.39 -13.59
C PRO A 179 -28.30 7.75 -13.10
N GLU A 180 -27.68 8.52 -14.00
CA GLU A 180 -27.25 9.88 -13.67
C GLU A 180 -28.45 10.67 -13.13
N GLU A 181 -28.33 11.26 -11.94
CA GLU A 181 -29.32 12.25 -11.49
C GLU A 181 -29.24 13.44 -12.45
N PRO A 182 -30.36 13.91 -13.01
CA PRO A 182 -30.35 15.07 -13.88
C PRO A 182 -29.79 16.27 -13.11
N THR A 183 -28.69 16.83 -13.62
CA THR A 183 -28.05 18.06 -13.11
C THR A 183 -28.94 19.28 -13.22
#